data_AF-A0AAD3HUB8-F1
#
_entry.id   AF-A0AAD3HUB8-F1
#
_cell.length_a   1.000
_cell.length_b   1.000
_cell.length_c   1.000
_cell.angle_alpha   90.00
_cell.angle_beta   90.00
_cell.angle_gamma   90.00
#
_symmetry.space_group_name_H-M   'P 1'
#
loop_
_entity.id
_entity.type
_entity.pdbx_description
1 polymer ?
#
loop_
_entity_poly.entity_id
_entity_poly.type
_entity_poly.pdbx_seq_one_letter_code
_entity_poly.pdbx_strand_id
1 'polypeptide(L)'
;KEMLQTYAPSAAPLATTNGPWARGEALQLAAAAGAALVGLGAVQLHPTGFVDPREPGAGTKFLAPEKLRGVGGLLLDDQGRRFVDELARRDAVVSALSALPDRT
;
A
#
# COMPACT_ATOMS: atom_id res chain seq x y z
N LYS A 1 2.93 -9.28 10.05
CA LYS A 1 2.66 -9.66 8.63
C LYS A 1 1.75 -10.88 8.51
N GLU A 2 1.65 -11.74 9.54
CA GLU A 2 0.80 -12.95 9.55
C GLU A 2 -0.66 -12.70 9.17
N MET A 3 -1.32 -11.69 9.76
CA MET A 3 -2.71 -11.34 9.39
C MET A 3 -2.87 -11.05 7.88
N LEU A 4 -1.91 -10.33 7.28
CA LEU A 4 -1.94 -10.07 5.85
C LEU A 4 -1.67 -11.33 5.04
N GLN A 5 -0.76 -12.20 5.48
CA GLN A 5 -0.48 -13.48 4.80
C GLN A 5 -1.72 -14.37 4.76
N THR A 6 -2.52 -14.37 5.83
CA THR A 6 -3.77 -15.16 5.91
C THR A 6 -4.90 -14.55 5.11
N TYR A 7 -5.16 -13.25 5.26
CA TYR A 7 -6.39 -12.64 4.76
C TYR A 7 -6.21 -11.84 3.45
N ALA A 8 -5.00 -11.35 3.16
CA ALA A 8 -4.70 -10.53 1.98
C ALA A 8 -3.27 -10.80 1.46
N PRO A 9 -2.97 -12.03 0.98
CA PRO A 9 -1.61 -12.48 0.70
C PRO A 9 -0.89 -11.64 -0.36
N SER A 10 -1.64 -11.05 -1.31
CA SER A 10 -1.09 -10.13 -2.32
C SER A 10 -0.51 -8.85 -1.73
N ALA A 11 -1.02 -8.39 -0.58
CA ALA A 11 -0.54 -7.19 0.11
C ALA A 11 0.61 -7.47 1.09
N ALA A 12 0.77 -8.71 1.56
CA ALA A 12 1.80 -9.09 2.54
C ALA A 12 3.27 -8.77 2.15
N PRO A 13 3.72 -8.91 0.88
CA PRO A 13 5.10 -8.59 0.52
C PRO A 13 5.36 -7.08 0.46
N LEU A 14 4.32 -6.25 0.32
CA LEU A 14 4.45 -4.81 0.12
C LEU A 14 4.94 -4.09 1.39
N ALA A 15 5.48 -2.89 1.19
CA ALA A 15 5.82 -1.98 2.27
C ALA A 15 4.56 -1.37 2.89
N THR A 16 4.66 -0.93 4.15
CA THR A 16 3.56 -0.32 4.90
C THR A 16 3.83 1.14 5.21
N THR A 17 2.79 1.96 5.33
CA THR A 17 2.88 3.31 5.88
C THR A 17 2.56 3.35 7.38
N ASN A 18 2.18 2.21 7.95
CA ASN A 18 1.80 2.10 9.35
C ASN A 18 3.02 1.88 10.25
N GLY A 19 2.90 2.29 11.52
CA GLY A 19 3.89 1.99 12.54
C GLY A 19 3.98 0.49 12.88
N PRO A 20 5.05 0.06 13.55
CA PRO A 20 5.32 -1.35 13.85
C PRO A 20 4.27 -2.01 14.77
N TRP A 21 3.40 -1.22 15.41
CA TRP A 21 2.32 -1.63 16.30
C TRP A 21 1.07 -2.12 15.57
N ALA A 22 0.91 -1.82 14.27
CA ALA A 22 -0.26 -2.18 13.48
C ALA A 22 -0.21 -3.65 13.02
N ARG A 23 -0.18 -4.59 13.98
CA ARG A 23 0.01 -6.03 13.74
C ARG A 23 -1.28 -6.84 13.69
N GLY A 24 -2.39 -6.29 14.20
CA GLY A 24 -3.70 -6.95 14.24
C GLY A 24 -3.96 -7.79 15.49
N GLU A 25 -3.16 -7.63 16.55
CA GLU A 25 -3.28 -8.37 17.81
C GLU A 25 -4.68 -8.25 18.45
N ALA A 26 -5.30 -7.07 18.39
CA ALA A 26 -6.66 -6.88 18.89
C ALA A 26 -7.71 -7.68 18.10
N LEU A 27 -7.53 -7.84 16.78
CA LEU A 27 -8.42 -8.65 15.94
C LEU A 27 -8.27 -10.14 16.29
N GLN A 28 -7.03 -10.59 16.55
CA GLN A 28 -6.76 -11.96 16.98
C GLN A 28 -7.41 -12.26 18.35
N LEU A 29 -7.29 -11.32 19.29
CA LEU A 29 -7.93 -11.45 20.61
C LEU A 29 -9.46 -11.51 20.49
N ALA A 30 -10.06 -10.64 19.65
CA ALA A 30 -11.50 -10.63 19.42
C ALA A 30 -11.99 -11.96 18.82
N ALA A 31 -11.27 -12.49 17.81
CA ALA A 31 -11.59 -13.81 17.25
C ALA A 31 -11.48 -14.93 18.29
N ALA A 32 -10.44 -14.90 19.13
CA ALA A 32 -10.27 -15.88 20.21
C ALA A 32 -11.40 -15.81 21.26
N ALA A 33 -11.99 -14.62 21.47
CA ALA A 33 -13.15 -14.40 22.31
C ALA A 33 -14.50 -14.77 21.63
N GLY A 34 -14.47 -15.31 20.40
CA GLY A 34 -15.66 -15.73 19.67
C GLY A 34 -16.31 -14.65 18.82
N ALA A 35 -15.67 -13.49 18.63
CA ALA A 35 -16.20 -12.45 17.75
C ALA A 35 -16.07 -12.86 16.27
N ALA A 36 -17.12 -12.59 15.49
CA ALA A 36 -17.05 -12.73 14.05
C ALA A 36 -16.22 -11.59 13.45
N LEU A 37 -15.28 -11.92 12.56
CA LEU A 37 -14.52 -10.94 11.80
C LEU A 37 -15.02 -10.90 10.35
N VAL A 38 -15.32 -9.72 9.83
CA VAL A 38 -15.84 -9.52 8.48
C VAL A 38 -14.94 -8.56 7.72
N GLY A 39 -14.71 -8.85 6.43
CA GLY A 39 -14.00 -7.93 5.53
C GLY A 39 -12.48 -7.89 5.69
N LEU A 40 -11.85 -8.86 6.35
CA LEU A 40 -10.39 -8.87 6.57
C LEU A 40 -9.56 -8.91 5.29
N GLY A 41 -10.13 -9.40 4.19
CA GLY A 41 -9.46 -9.40 2.88
C GLY A 41 -9.49 -8.06 2.14
N ALA A 42 -10.29 -7.10 2.60
CA ALA A 42 -10.40 -5.78 1.98
C ALA A 42 -9.27 -4.85 2.50
N VAL A 43 -8.06 -5.05 2.00
CA VAL A 43 -6.89 -4.24 2.36
C VAL A 43 -6.67 -3.16 1.31
N GLN A 44 -6.63 -1.90 1.76
CA GLN A 44 -6.34 -0.76 0.89
C GLN A 44 -4.84 -0.51 0.82
N LEU A 45 -4.33 -0.33 -0.40
CA LEU A 45 -2.96 0.08 -0.65
C LEU A 45 -2.91 1.57 -0.96
N HIS A 46 -1.94 2.26 -0.38
CA HIS A 46 -1.66 3.64 -0.74
C HIS A 46 -0.71 3.67 -1.94
N PRO A 47 -1.04 4.34 -3.05
CA PRO A 47 -0.27 4.24 -4.29
C PRO A 47 1.12 4.90 -4.21
N THR A 48 1.31 5.86 -3.31
CA THR A 48 2.52 6.69 -3.26
C THR A 48 3.13 6.72 -1.86
N GLY A 49 4.42 6.40 -1.76
CA GLY A 49 5.24 6.53 -0.56
C GLY A 49 6.62 7.05 -0.93
N PHE A 50 7.27 7.79 -0.03
CA PHE A 50 8.63 8.26 -0.26
C PHE A 50 9.63 7.13 -0.03
N VAL A 51 10.55 6.99 -0.98
CA VAL A 51 11.66 6.04 -0.92
C VAL A 51 12.92 6.81 -0.53
N ASP A 52 13.54 6.46 0.60
CA ASP A 52 14.87 6.95 0.94
C ASP A 52 15.90 6.24 0.05
N PRO A 53 16.70 6.96 -0.77
CA PRO A 53 17.71 6.34 -1.62
C PRO A 53 18.76 5.51 -0.87
N ARG A 54 18.97 5.78 0.43
CA ARG A 54 19.90 5.02 1.28
C ARG A 54 19.31 3.69 1.74
N GLU A 55 17.98 3.58 1.80
CA GLU A 55 17.25 2.41 2.28
C GLU A 55 16.03 2.10 1.39
N PRO A 56 16.22 1.82 0.09
CA PRO A 56 15.12 1.60 -0.86
C PRO A 56 14.26 0.38 -0.50
N GLY A 57 14.83 -0.62 0.16
CA GLY A 57 14.14 -1.81 0.65
C GLY A 57 13.42 -1.66 2.00
N ALA A 58 13.39 -0.47 2.61
CA ALA A 58 12.76 -0.30 3.92
C ALA A 58 11.29 -0.77 3.93
N GLY A 59 10.95 -1.65 4.87
CA GLY A 59 9.60 -2.24 4.97
C GLY A 59 8.51 -1.26 5.40
N THR A 60 8.90 -0.11 5.96
CA THR A 60 8.00 1.00 6.29
C THR A 60 8.39 2.22 5.47
N LYS A 61 7.41 2.88 4.84
CA LYS A 61 7.61 4.08 4.02
C LYS A 61 6.84 5.27 4.58
N PHE A 62 7.40 6.47 4.46
CA PHE A 62 6.64 7.68 4.74
C PHE A 62 5.61 7.90 3.65
N LEU A 63 4.35 8.10 4.03
CA LEU A 63 3.26 8.27 3.07
C LEU A 63 3.46 9.55 2.28
N ALA A 64 3.45 9.45 0.95
CA ALA A 64 3.46 10.60 0.06
C ALA A 64 2.01 11.05 -0.19
N PRO A 65 1.56 12.22 0.32
CA PRO A 65 0.15 12.57 0.33
C PRO A 65 -0.46 12.66 -1.07
N GLU A 66 -1.71 12.23 -1.21
CA GLU A 66 -2.51 12.44 -2.43
C GLU A 66 -2.57 13.89 -2.88
N LYS A 67 -2.48 14.82 -1.92
CA LYS A 67 -2.43 16.25 -2.22
C LYS A 67 -1.33 16.58 -3.21
N LEU A 68 -0.20 15.86 -3.22
CA LEU A 68 0.88 16.07 -4.20
C LEU A 68 0.38 15.88 -5.64
N ARG A 69 -0.43 14.84 -5.89
CA ARG A 69 -1.10 14.63 -7.18
C ARG A 69 -2.22 15.66 -7.40
N GLY A 70 -3.01 15.93 -6.35
CA GLY A 70 -4.11 16.90 -6.40
C GLY A 70 -3.70 18.34 -6.74
N VAL A 71 -2.47 18.74 -6.44
CA VAL A 71 -1.93 20.07 -6.78
C VAL A 71 -1.11 20.10 -8.07
N GLY A 72 -1.13 19.02 -8.86
CA GLY A 72 -0.50 18.96 -10.19
C GLY A 72 0.71 18.04 -10.32
N GLY A 73 0.99 17.21 -9.31
CA GLY A 73 2.03 16.18 -9.41
C GLY A 73 1.66 15.09 -10.42
N LEU A 74 2.59 14.75 -11.31
CA LEU A 74 2.44 13.72 -12.33
C LEU A 74 3.09 12.40 -11.88
N LEU A 75 2.50 11.28 -12.29
CA LEU A 75 3.09 9.97 -12.11
C LEU A 75 3.70 9.51 -13.44
N LEU A 76 5.01 9.28 -13.43
CA LEU A 76 5.79 8.90 -14.60
C LEU A 76 6.39 7.50 -14.40
N ASP A 77 6.49 6.74 -15.49
CA ASP A 77 7.27 5.50 -15.54
C ASP A 77 8.78 5.79 -15.66
N ASP A 78 9.58 4.72 -15.73
CA ASP A 78 11.03 4.76 -15.92
C ASP A 78 11.46 5.43 -17.25
N GLN A 79 10.54 5.53 -18.21
CA GLN A 79 10.73 6.17 -19.51
C GLN A 79 10.21 7.61 -19.54
N GLY A 80 9.77 8.14 -18.40
CA GLY A 80 9.27 9.51 -18.25
C GLY A 80 7.88 9.74 -18.84
N ARG A 81 7.08 8.68 -19.06
CA ARG A 81 5.73 8.76 -19.61
C ARG A 81 4.68 8.62 -18.53
N ARG A 82 3.57 9.33 -18.69
CA ARG A 82 2.39 9.17 -17.83
C ARG A 82 1.76 7.80 -18.10
N PHE A 83 1.47 7.06 -17.04
CA PHE A 83 0.87 5.72 -17.12
C PHE A 83 -0.55 5.63 -16.54
N VAL A 84 -1.02 6.68 -15.86
CA VAL A 84 -2.35 6.70 -15.22
C VAL A 84 -2.87 8.13 -15.07
N ASP A 85 -4.19 8.27 -14.90
CA ASP A 85 -4.80 9.49 -14.38
C ASP A 85 -4.49 9.61 -12.87
N GLU A 86 -3.73 10.64 -12.51
CA GLU A 86 -3.27 10.88 -11.14
C GLU A 86 -4.40 11.22 -10.17
N LEU A 87 -5.60 11.54 -10.63
CA LEU A 87 -6.78 11.77 -9.78
C LEU A 87 -7.72 10.57 -9.70
N ALA A 88 -7.37 9.45 -10.35
CA ALA A 88 -8.12 8.22 -10.25
C ALA A 88 -8.13 7.66 -8.82
N ARG A 89 -9.06 6.72 -8.56
CA ARG A 89 -9.16 6.03 -7.28
C ARG A 89 -7.88 5.23 -6.98
N ARG A 90 -7.60 5.01 -5.69
CA ARG A 90 -6.37 4.34 -5.22
C ARG A 90 -6.17 2.96 -5.86
N ASP A 91 -7.22 2.17 -5.98
CA ASP A 91 -7.21 0.85 -6.61
C ASP A 91 -6.79 0.92 -8.09
N ALA A 92 -7.34 1.86 -8.86
CA ALA A 92 -6.96 2.08 -10.25
C ALA A 92 -5.48 2.48 -10.40
N VAL A 93 -5.01 3.41 -9.55
CA VAL A 93 -3.60 3.86 -9.56
C VAL A 93 -2.66 2.72 -9.16
N VAL A 94 -2.99 1.97 -8.12
CA VAL A 94 -2.20 0.79 -7.68
C VAL A 94 -2.17 -0.29 -8.75
N SER A 95 -3.30 -0.53 -9.44
CA SER A 95 -3.37 -1.50 -10.53
C SER A 95 -2.50 -1.09 -11.71
N ALA A 96 -2.51 0.21 -12.08
CA ALA A 96 -1.66 0.73 -13.15
C ALA A 96 -0.18 0.64 -12.78
N LEU A 97 0.18 1.00 -11.54
CA LEU A 97 1.55 0.86 -11.01
C LEU A 97 2.02 -0.61 -11.03
N SER A 98 1.15 -1.54 -10.64
CA SER A 98 1.46 -2.97 -10.58
C SER A 98 1.68 -3.60 -11.96
N ALA A 99 1.15 -2.96 -13.02
CA ALA A 99 1.32 -3.40 -14.39
C ALA A 99 2.63 -2.90 -15.03
N LEU A 100 3.36 -1.99 -14.37
CA LEU A 100 4.67 -1.54 -14.85
C LEU A 100 5.73 -2.65 -14.73
N PRO A 101 6.66 -2.74 -15.70
CA PRO A 101 7.67 -3.80 -15.75
C PRO A 101 8.72 -3.68 -14.63
N ASP A 102 9.13 -2.46 -14.29
CA ASP A 102 10.05 -2.19 -13.17
C ASP A 102 9.32 -1.49 -12.03
N ARG A 103 9.29 -2.17 -10.88
CA ARG A 103 8.66 -1.70 -9.64
C ARG A 103 9.75 -1.19 -8.70
N THR A 104 10.14 0.07 -8.83
CA THR A 104 10.97 0.75 -7.82
C THR A 104 10.18 1.14 -6.59
#